data_AF-A0A7G8UXS0-F1
#
_entry.id   AF-A0A7G8UXS0-F1
#
_cell.length_a   1.000
_cell.length_b   1.000
_cell.length_c   1.000
_cell.angle_alpha   90.00
_cell.angle_beta   90.00
_cell.angle_gamma   90.00
#
_symmetry.space_group_name_H-M   'P 1'
#
loop_
_entity.id
_entity.type
_entity.pdbx_description
1 polymer ?
#
loop_
_entity_poly.entity_id
_entity_poly.type
_entity_poly.pdbx_seq_one_letter_code
_entity_poly.pdbx_strand_id
1 'polypeptide(L)'
;MVETVTYINTQTGEVITLSKEDMRAAEDEEPLEKYPDWQRENIEQAIKIIEDEDEVYLYFTLRNEYHEYEIIEEFIGTLSEDEVREDLFGAIQGRGAFRRFKDGISEHDIEKQWYEFKEKKIKELVIEWCKVMDLEMKE
;
A
#
# COMPACT_ATOMS: atom_id res chain seq x y z
N MET A 1 5.06 -9.27 10.00
CA MET A 1 4.52 -8.42 8.93
C MET A 1 5.70 -7.98 8.09
N VAL A 2 5.65 -8.15 6.78
CA VAL A 2 6.66 -7.58 5.89
C VAL A 2 6.40 -6.08 5.87
N GLU A 3 7.38 -5.29 6.30
CA GLU A 3 7.29 -3.84 6.21
C GLU A 3 7.44 -3.44 4.74
N THR A 4 6.43 -2.75 4.20
CA THR A 4 6.42 -2.26 2.82
C THR A 4 6.46 -0.74 2.80
N VAL A 5 6.96 -0.20 1.69
CA VAL A 5 7.01 1.23 1.38
C VAL A 5 6.27 1.46 0.07
N THR A 6 5.60 2.60 -0.04
CA THR A 6 4.85 2.97 -1.24
C THR A 6 5.43 4.25 -1.81
N TYR A 7 5.61 4.27 -3.12
CA TYR A 7 6.07 5.41 -3.89
C TYR A 7 5.05 5.71 -5.01
N ILE A 8 4.95 6.98 -5.36
CA ILE A 8 4.11 7.45 -6.46
C ILE A 8 5.03 8.06 -7.50
N ASN A 9 4.99 7.57 -8.74
CA ASN A 9 5.54 8.29 -9.86
C ASN A 9 4.65 9.50 -10.16
N THR A 10 5.17 10.71 -9.97
CA THR A 10 4.40 11.96 -10.12
C THR A 10 4.08 12.32 -11.57
N GLN A 11 4.83 11.79 -12.54
CA GLN A 11 4.63 12.05 -13.96
C GLN A 11 3.53 11.15 -14.54
N THR A 12 3.44 9.90 -14.09
CA THR A 12 2.50 8.91 -14.63
C THR A 12 1.31 8.63 -13.71
N GLY A 13 1.43 8.95 -12.42
CA GLY A 13 0.48 8.54 -11.38
C GLY A 13 0.60 7.07 -10.97
N GLU A 14 1.64 6.35 -11.42
CA GLU A 14 1.86 4.95 -11.08
C GLU A 14 2.17 4.77 -9.60
N VAL A 15 1.51 3.79 -8.95
CA VAL A 15 1.71 3.44 -7.55
C VAL A 15 2.57 2.19 -7.46
N ILE A 16 3.73 2.33 -6.83
CA ILE A 16 4.71 1.27 -6.65
C ILE A 16 4.77 0.91 -5.17
N THR A 17 4.52 -0.34 -4.82
CA THR A 17 4.65 -0.83 -3.44
C THR A 17 5.72 -1.91 -3.38
N LEU A 18 6.72 -1.67 -2.54
CA LEU A 18 7.93 -2.49 -2.44
C LEU A 18 8.12 -2.95 -1.00
N SER A 19 8.67 -4.14 -0.81
CA SER A 19 9.11 -4.58 0.51
C SER A 19 10.42 -3.88 0.89
N LYS A 20 10.73 -3.82 2.19
CA LYS A 20 12.07 -3.39 2.64
C LYS A 20 13.20 -4.29 2.12
N GLU A 21 12.90 -5.54 1.77
CA GLU A 21 13.88 -6.44 1.17
C GLU A 21 14.22 -6.01 -0.25
N ASP A 22 13.21 -5.64 -1.05
CA ASP A 22 13.40 -5.16 -2.43
C ASP A 22 14.25 -3.88 -2.45
N MET A 23 13.99 -2.94 -1.53
CA MET A 23 14.77 -1.70 -1.39
C MET A 23 16.23 -1.98 -1.03
N ARG A 24 16.48 -2.90 -0.08
CA ARG A 24 17.86 -3.27 0.31
C ARG A 24 18.61 -3.96 -0.82
N ALA A 25 17.95 -4.88 -1.53
CA ALA A 25 18.57 -5.58 -2.66
C ALA A 25 19.01 -4.60 -3.75
N ALA A 26 18.22 -3.54 -3.98
CA ALA A 26 18.58 -2.45 -4.89
C ALA A 26 19.75 -1.60 -4.37
N GLU A 27 19.76 -1.21 -3.08
CA GLU A 27 20.85 -0.45 -2.45
C GLU A 27 22.19 -1.22 -2.44
N ASP A 28 22.15 -2.53 -2.18
CA ASP A 28 23.33 -3.40 -2.11
C ASP A 28 23.83 -3.85 -3.50
N GLU A 29 23.20 -3.38 -4.59
CA GLU A 29 23.48 -3.76 -5.98
C GLU A 29 23.53 -5.29 -6.19
N GLU A 30 22.64 -6.01 -5.50
CA GLU A 30 22.64 -7.47 -5.56
C GLU A 30 22.27 -7.98 -6.97
N PRO A 31 22.97 -9.00 -7.52
CA PRO A 31 22.62 -9.56 -8.81
C PRO A 31 21.17 -10.08 -8.85
N LEU A 32 20.35 -9.52 -9.74
CA LEU A 32 18.92 -9.87 -9.91
C LEU A 32 18.70 -11.38 -10.11
N GLU A 33 19.68 -12.06 -10.70
CA GLU A 33 19.68 -13.52 -10.93
C GLU A 33 19.43 -14.35 -9.67
N LYS A 34 19.76 -13.83 -8.48
CA LYS A 34 19.54 -14.49 -7.19
C LYS A 34 18.07 -14.53 -6.77
N TYR A 35 17.25 -13.65 -7.33
CA TYR A 35 15.85 -13.48 -6.94
C TYR A 35 14.90 -14.14 -7.94
N PRO A 36 13.70 -14.54 -7.51
CA PRO A 36 12.62 -14.96 -8.42
C PRO A 36 12.19 -13.84 -9.36
N ASP A 37 11.66 -14.17 -10.55
CA ASP A 37 11.29 -13.17 -11.57
C ASP A 37 10.34 -12.08 -11.05
N TRP A 38 9.32 -12.46 -10.27
CA TRP A 38 8.39 -11.50 -9.66
C TRP A 38 9.06 -10.51 -8.71
N GLN A 39 10.15 -10.91 -8.06
CA GLN A 39 10.90 -10.05 -7.14
C GLN A 39 11.92 -9.20 -7.91
N ARG A 40 12.45 -9.70 -9.03
CA ARG A 40 13.32 -8.92 -9.92
C ARG A 40 12.61 -7.67 -10.43
N GLU A 41 11.35 -7.81 -10.85
CA GLU A 41 10.53 -6.67 -11.29
C GLU A 41 10.41 -5.59 -10.19
N ASN A 42 10.22 -5.99 -8.93
CA ASN A 42 10.18 -5.07 -7.80
C ASN A 42 11.54 -4.41 -7.54
N ILE A 43 12.64 -5.17 -7.57
CA ILE A 43 13.99 -4.63 -7.36
C ILE A 43 14.36 -3.65 -8.48
N GLU A 44 13.98 -3.93 -9.74
CA GLU A 44 14.18 -2.99 -10.84
C GLU A 44 13.43 -1.67 -10.64
N GLN A 45 12.21 -1.70 -10.09
CA GLN A 45 11.49 -0.48 -9.72
C GLN A 45 12.14 0.22 -8.54
N ALA A 46 12.64 -0.52 -7.55
CA ALA A 46 13.37 0.03 -6.41
C ALA A 46 14.65 0.78 -6.84
N ILE A 47 15.41 0.23 -7.80
CA ILE A 47 16.60 0.88 -8.37
C ILE A 47 16.21 2.22 -8.99
N LYS A 48 15.16 2.26 -9.83
CA LYS A 48 14.69 3.51 -10.46
C LYS A 48 14.31 4.58 -9.43
N ILE A 49 13.72 4.18 -8.30
CA ILE A 49 13.35 5.08 -7.21
C ILE A 49 14.58 5.60 -6.46
N ILE A 50 15.60 4.77 -6.25
CA ILE A 50 16.84 5.15 -5.55
C ILE A 50 17.70 6.09 -6.41
N GLU A 51 17.77 5.83 -7.72
CA GLU A 51 18.55 6.61 -8.69
C GLU A 51 17.80 7.86 -9.21
N ASP A 52 16.62 8.14 -8.68
CA ASP A 52 15.77 9.26 -9.10
C ASP A 52 16.31 10.61 -8.61
N GLU A 53 17.19 11.22 -9.40
CA GLU A 53 17.73 12.56 -9.13
C GLU A 53 16.69 13.69 -9.32
N ASP A 54 15.66 13.46 -10.12
CA ASP A 54 14.63 14.45 -10.48
C ASP A 54 13.44 14.47 -9.49
N GLU A 55 13.50 13.66 -8.42
CA GLU A 55 12.45 13.50 -7.41
C GLU A 55 11.05 13.19 -8.01
N VAL A 56 11.02 12.45 -9.12
CA VAL A 56 9.81 11.96 -9.78
C VAL A 56 9.02 11.01 -8.89
N TYR A 57 9.68 10.18 -8.09
CA TYR A 57 9.08 9.18 -7.20
C TYR A 57 8.95 9.72 -5.78
N LEU A 58 7.73 10.10 -5.41
CA LEU A 58 7.47 10.62 -4.07
C LEU A 58 7.12 9.49 -3.11
N TYR A 59 7.83 9.46 -1.97
CA TYR A 59 7.51 8.55 -0.88
C TYR A 59 6.13 8.87 -0.33
N PHE A 60 5.20 7.94 -0.55
CA PHE A 60 3.86 8.02 -0.04
C PHE A 60 3.75 7.17 1.21
N THR A 61 3.54 7.84 2.32
CA THR A 61 2.95 7.22 3.49
C THR A 61 1.51 7.66 3.56
N LEU A 62 0.64 6.76 4.03
CA LEU A 62 -0.56 7.19 4.73
C LEU A 62 -0.05 8.07 5.88
N ARG A 63 0.07 9.38 5.67
CA ARG A 63 0.79 10.31 6.55
C ARG A 63 0.14 10.49 7.92
N ASN A 64 -0.78 9.61 8.30
CA ASN A 64 -1.37 9.49 9.62
C ASN A 64 -1.94 8.08 9.83
N GLU A 65 -1.86 7.59 11.06
CA GLU A 65 -2.57 6.36 11.52
C GLU A 65 -4.08 6.40 11.18
N TYR A 66 -4.64 7.61 11.02
CA TYR A 66 -6.04 7.86 10.69
C TYR A 66 -6.45 7.36 9.30
N HIS A 67 -5.59 7.43 8.27
CA HIS A 67 -6.02 6.97 6.95
C HIS A 67 -6.11 5.45 6.85
N GLU A 68 -5.23 4.70 7.51
CA GLU A 68 -5.37 3.24 7.50
C GLU A 68 -6.59 2.80 8.31
N TYR A 69 -6.92 3.52 9.40
CA TYR A 69 -8.15 3.29 10.14
C TYR A 69 -9.40 3.60 9.31
N GLU A 70 -9.44 4.74 8.62
CA GLU A 70 -10.54 5.14 7.73
C GLU A 70 -10.74 4.13 6.59
N ILE A 71 -9.66 3.67 5.96
CA ILE A 71 -9.74 2.65 4.90
C ILE A 71 -10.30 1.33 5.45
N ILE A 72 -9.96 0.96 6.69
CA ILE A 72 -10.52 -0.22 7.35
C ILE A 72 -12.04 -0.02 7.60
N GLU A 73 -12.46 1.13 8.11
CA GLU A 73 -13.88 1.43 8.32
C GLU A 73 -14.67 1.42 7.01
N GLU A 74 -14.14 2.04 5.95
CA GLU A 74 -14.73 2.00 4.61
C GLU A 74 -14.83 0.57 4.09
N PHE A 75 -13.77 -0.23 4.23
CA PHE A 75 -13.77 -1.62 3.79
C PHE A 75 -14.87 -2.42 4.50
N ILE A 76 -14.94 -2.34 5.82
CA ILE A 76 -15.99 -3.03 6.60
C ILE A 76 -17.37 -2.59 6.10
N GLY A 77 -17.57 -1.30 5.85
CA GLY A 77 -18.80 -0.76 5.26
C GLY A 77 -19.18 -1.33 3.89
N THR A 78 -18.23 -1.88 3.13
CA THR A 78 -18.48 -2.47 1.79
C THR A 78 -18.86 -3.95 1.82
N LEU A 79 -18.65 -4.64 2.95
CA LEU A 79 -18.95 -6.07 3.09
C LEU A 79 -20.46 -6.30 3.05
N SER A 80 -20.94 -7.31 2.31
CA SER A 80 -22.36 -7.63 2.20
C SER A 80 -22.91 -8.47 3.36
N GLU A 81 -22.06 -9.29 3.97
CA GLU A 81 -22.41 -10.17 5.10
C GLU A 81 -22.49 -9.34 6.40
N ASP A 82 -23.70 -9.20 6.95
CA ASP A 82 -23.92 -8.36 8.15
C ASP A 82 -23.18 -8.90 9.39
N GLU A 83 -23.09 -10.23 9.56
CA GLU A 83 -22.37 -10.87 10.68
C GLU A 83 -20.87 -10.55 10.65
N VAL A 84 -20.24 -10.69 9.48
CA VAL A 84 -18.83 -10.36 9.27
C VAL A 84 -18.59 -8.86 9.50
N ARG A 85 -19.53 -8.01 9.05
CA ARG A 85 -19.45 -6.55 9.24
C ARG A 85 -19.47 -6.17 10.71
N GLU A 86 -20.42 -6.70 11.49
CA GLU A 86 -20.55 -6.42 12.92
C GLU A 86 -19.33 -6.88 13.70
N ASP A 87 -18.83 -8.08 13.42
CA ASP A 87 -17.64 -8.64 14.08
C ASP A 87 -16.40 -7.76 13.83
N LEU A 88 -16.14 -7.41 12.58
CA LEU A 88 -15.01 -6.55 12.22
C LEU A 88 -15.15 -5.13 12.77
N PHE A 89 -16.35 -4.55 12.81
CA PHE A 89 -16.58 -3.25 13.46
C PHE A 89 -16.21 -3.28 14.94
N GLY A 90 -16.50 -4.37 15.65
CA GLY A 90 -16.07 -4.58 17.03
C GLY A 90 -14.56 -4.80 17.16
N ALA A 91 -13.97 -5.53 16.22
CA ALA A 91 -12.54 -5.82 16.18
C ALA A 91 -11.68 -4.56 16.09
N ILE A 92 -12.16 -3.51 15.41
CA ILE A 92 -11.40 -2.26 15.19
C ILE A 92 -11.52 -1.23 16.33
N GLN A 93 -12.18 -1.56 17.44
CA GLN A 93 -12.36 -0.62 18.56
C GLN A 93 -11.24 -0.70 19.60
N GLY A 94 -10.54 0.42 19.85
CA GLY A 94 -9.58 0.54 20.95
C GLY A 94 -8.22 -0.12 20.71
N ARG A 95 -7.47 -0.39 21.78
CA ARG A 95 -6.09 -0.90 21.67
C ARG A 95 -6.04 -2.26 20.99
N GLY A 96 -5.07 -2.44 20.09
CA GLY A 96 -4.89 -3.68 19.33
C GLY A 96 -5.90 -3.88 18.19
N ALA A 97 -6.65 -2.84 17.80
CA ALA A 97 -7.61 -2.86 16.70
C ALA A 97 -7.06 -3.47 15.41
N PHE A 98 -5.89 -3.01 14.96
CA PHE A 98 -5.25 -3.52 13.74
C PHE A 98 -4.95 -5.01 13.76
N ARG A 99 -4.50 -5.54 14.90
CA ARG A 99 -4.23 -6.98 15.03
C ARG A 99 -5.53 -7.77 14.96
N ARG A 100 -6.55 -7.35 15.73
CA ARG A 100 -7.85 -8.04 15.74
C ARG A 100 -8.56 -7.96 14.40
N PHE A 101 -8.44 -6.83 13.69
CA PHE A 101 -8.92 -6.72 12.31
C PHE A 101 -8.24 -7.75 11.40
N LYS A 102 -6.90 -7.87 11.47
CA LYS A 102 -6.15 -8.88 10.69
C LYS A 102 -6.54 -10.31 11.03
N ASP A 103 -6.71 -10.59 12.32
CA ASP A 103 -7.17 -11.89 12.79
C ASP A 103 -8.58 -12.17 12.23
N GLY A 104 -9.51 -11.20 12.31
CA GLY A 104 -10.87 -11.33 11.80
C GLY A 104 -10.96 -11.51 10.28
N ILE A 105 -10.24 -10.73 9.47
CA ILE A 105 -10.26 -10.93 8.00
C ILE A 105 -9.71 -12.30 7.58
N SER A 106 -8.82 -12.89 8.39
CA SER A 106 -8.30 -14.24 8.17
C SER A 106 -9.31 -15.31 8.62
N GLU A 107 -9.95 -15.12 9.78
CA GLU A 107 -11.02 -16.00 10.28
C GLU A 107 -12.23 -16.07 9.34
N HIS A 108 -12.54 -14.98 8.64
CA HIS A 108 -13.64 -14.90 7.67
C HIS A 108 -13.22 -15.16 6.22
N ASP A 109 -11.96 -15.55 5.96
CA ASP A 109 -11.42 -15.81 4.60
C ASP A 109 -11.56 -14.62 3.61
N ILE A 110 -11.54 -13.38 4.10
CA ILE A 110 -11.68 -12.16 3.29
C ILE A 110 -10.39 -11.35 3.13
N GLU A 111 -9.24 -11.89 3.52
CA GLU A 111 -7.93 -11.24 3.37
C GLU A 111 -7.68 -10.73 1.95
N LYS A 112 -8.00 -11.54 0.94
CA LYS A 112 -7.84 -11.16 -0.47
C LYS A 112 -8.69 -9.92 -0.82
N GLN A 113 -9.94 -9.88 -0.37
CA GLN A 113 -10.84 -8.74 -0.63
C GLN A 113 -10.31 -7.48 0.04
N TRP A 114 -9.79 -7.60 1.26
CA TRP A 114 -9.15 -6.49 1.97
C TRP A 114 -7.95 -5.93 1.19
N TYR A 115 -7.03 -6.79 0.74
CA TYR A 115 -5.84 -6.32 0.01
C TYR A 115 -6.20 -5.68 -1.34
N GLU A 116 -7.15 -6.23 -2.08
CA GLU A 116 -7.66 -5.63 -3.33
C GLU A 116 -8.33 -4.27 -3.08
N PHE A 117 -9.15 -4.16 -2.03
CA PHE A 117 -9.80 -2.91 -1.65
C PHE A 117 -8.78 -1.86 -1.22
N LYS A 118 -7.82 -2.25 -0.35
CA LYS A 118 -6.76 -1.37 0.14
C LYS A 118 -5.92 -0.84 -1.01
N GLU A 119 -5.52 -1.69 -1.95
CA GLU A 119 -4.75 -1.28 -3.12
C GLU A 119 -5.53 -0.24 -3.95
N LYS A 120 -6.81 -0.50 -4.22
CA LYS A 120 -7.67 0.45 -4.95
C LYS A 120 -7.81 1.78 -4.21
N LYS A 121 -8.03 1.76 -2.90
CA LYS A 121 -8.18 2.97 -2.09
C LYS A 121 -6.90 3.78 -2.02
N ILE A 122 -5.75 3.12 -1.88
CA ILE A 122 -4.46 3.80 -1.95
C ILE A 122 -4.31 4.49 -3.31
N LYS A 123 -4.62 3.82 -4.43
CA LYS A 123 -4.61 4.46 -5.76
C LYS A 123 -5.53 5.68 -5.84
N GLU A 124 -6.74 5.62 -5.29
CA GLU A 124 -7.66 6.76 -5.23
C GLU A 124 -7.07 7.94 -4.44
N LEU A 125 -6.55 7.68 -3.23
CA LEU A 125 -5.95 8.70 -2.36
C LEU A 125 -4.70 9.32 -3.00
N VAL A 126 -3.89 8.52 -3.67
CA VAL A 126 -2.73 8.98 -4.44
C VAL A 126 -3.16 9.94 -5.55
N ILE A 127 -4.16 9.58 -6.35
CA ILE A 127 -4.66 10.43 -7.44
C ILE A 127 -5.20 11.74 -6.87
N GLU A 128 -5.95 11.69 -5.76
CA GLU A 128 -6.46 12.89 -5.09
C GLU A 128 -5.32 13.77 -4.57
N TRP A 129 -4.30 13.16 -3.95
CA TRP A 129 -3.13 13.87 -3.47
C TRP A 129 -2.38 14.58 -4.60
N CYS A 130 -2.15 13.91 -5.74
CA CYS A 130 -1.53 14.52 -6.91
C CYS A 130 -2.31 15.71 -7.45
N LYS A 131 -3.66 15.63 -7.46
CA LYS A 131 -4.52 16.76 -7.87
C LYS A 131 -4.42 17.96 -6.92
N VAL A 132 -4.32 17.71 -5.62
CA VAL A 132 -4.22 18.77 -4.60
C VAL A 132 -2.87 19.48 -4.65
N MET A 133 -1.81 18.76 -5.01
CA MET A 133 -0.44 19.30 -5.09
C MET A 133 -0.18 20.16 -6.33
N ASP A 134 -1.15 20.32 -7.24
CA ASP A 134 -1.00 21.08 -8.49
C ASP A 134 0.25 20.69 -9.30
N LEU A 135 0.59 19.39 -9.27
CA LEU A 135 1.52 18.82 -10.22
C LEU A 135 0.84 18.89 -11.58
N GLU A 136 1.12 19.96 -12.35
CA GLU A 136 0.79 20.03 -13.77
C GLU A 136 1.37 18.78 -14.44
N MET A 137 0.54 17.75 -14.63
CA MET A 137 0.87 16.62 -15.48
C MET A 137 1.04 17.20 -16.88
N LYS A 138 2.29 17.49 -17.25
CA LYS A 138 2.61 17.92 -18.60
C LYS A 138 2.36 16.73 -19.52
N GLU A 139 1.34 16.86 -20.37
CA GLU A 139 1.10 16.01 -21.55
C GLU A 139 2.35 15.86 -22.43
#